data_AF-A0AAV1KTN5-F1
#
_entry.id   AF-A0AAV1KTN5-F1
#
_cell.length_a   1.000
_cell.length_b   1.000
_cell.length_c   1.000
_cell.angle_alpha   90.00
_cell.angle_beta   90.00
_cell.angle_gamma   90.00
#
_symmetry.space_group_name_H-M   'P 1'
#
loop_
_entity.id
_entity.type
_entity.pdbx_description
1 polymer ?
#
loop_
_entity_poly.entity_id
_entity_poly.type
_entity_poly.pdbx_seq_one_letter_code
_entity_poly.pdbx_strand_id
1 'polypeptide(L)'
;MEKNHKNINRKFIAIENSVDQFKRELQNMPFTSEFISTAVMTSNLIISLRNIQQNLLDTITNIYNGKFGFHLLSPNQLRQELNVIASQLPKDLSLPIDNYNLYEIYNIQQVRARIRGNYIIFELKIPLISRDMFEVLEVIPVTYISENKEEIFVVPVSRYIAINLKKYSLVPLTEKDLDYVLEEISKLFCAIIKSLFTT
;
A
#
# COMPACT_ATOMS: atom_id res chain seq x y z
N MET A 1 -83.40 -18.53 -33.07
CA MET A 1 -82.06 -18.16 -33.61
C MET A 1 -81.51 -16.84 -33.05
N GLU A 2 -82.32 -15.79 -32.86
CA GLU A 2 -81.85 -14.47 -32.35
C GLU A 2 -81.10 -14.50 -31.01
N LYS A 3 -81.53 -15.36 -30.07
CA LYS A 3 -80.93 -15.46 -28.73
C LYS A 3 -79.47 -15.92 -28.78
N ASN A 4 -79.14 -16.82 -29.72
CA ASN A 4 -77.76 -17.26 -29.96
C ASN A 4 -76.93 -16.16 -30.62
N HIS A 5 -77.50 -15.41 -31.56
CA HIS A 5 -76.82 -14.28 -32.20
C HIS A 5 -76.44 -13.19 -31.19
N LYS A 6 -77.36 -12.82 -30.28
CA LYS A 6 -77.06 -11.86 -29.20
C LYS A 6 -75.97 -12.35 -28.25
N ASN A 7 -75.94 -13.65 -27.96
CA ASN A 7 -74.96 -14.23 -27.05
C ASN A 7 -73.57 -14.31 -27.68
N ILE A 8 -73.50 -14.64 -28.98
CA ILE A 8 -72.27 -14.60 -29.77
C ILE A 8 -71.73 -13.17 -29.85
N ASN A 9 -72.61 -12.19 -30.12
CA ASN A 9 -72.19 -10.80 -30.24
C ASN A 9 -71.65 -10.23 -28.90
N ARG A 10 -72.26 -10.59 -27.76
CA ARG A 10 -71.74 -10.24 -26.44
C ARG A 10 -70.36 -10.83 -26.17
N LYS A 11 -70.12 -12.08 -26.60
CA LYS A 11 -68.80 -12.71 -26.47
C LYS A 11 -67.76 -12.02 -27.35
N PHE A 12 -68.13 -11.62 -28.57
CA PHE A 12 -67.25 -10.85 -29.45
C PHE A 12 -66.85 -9.52 -28.83
N ILE A 13 -67.81 -8.75 -28.32
CA ILE A 13 -67.54 -7.47 -27.63
C ILE A 13 -66.67 -7.67 -26.39
N ALA A 14 -66.89 -8.73 -25.61
CA ALA A 14 -66.07 -9.04 -24.44
C ALA A 14 -64.63 -9.41 -24.80
N ILE A 15 -64.43 -10.09 -25.93
CA ILE A 15 -63.10 -10.41 -26.47
C ILE A 15 -62.42 -9.13 -26.97
N GLU A 16 -63.14 -8.28 -27.70
CA GLU A 16 -62.63 -7.02 -28.23
C GLU A 16 -62.16 -6.09 -27.11
N ASN A 17 -62.97 -5.94 -26.05
CA ASN A 17 -62.60 -5.19 -24.85
C ASN A 17 -61.36 -5.77 -24.14
N SER A 18 -61.26 -7.10 -24.05
CA SER A 18 -60.11 -7.78 -23.45
C SER A 18 -58.83 -7.57 -24.28
N VAL A 19 -58.94 -7.59 -25.61
CA VAL A 19 -57.83 -7.33 -26.53
C VAL A 19 -57.35 -5.89 -26.41
N ASP A 20 -58.26 -4.92 -26.31
CA ASP A 20 -57.92 -3.51 -26.15
C ASP A 20 -57.32 -3.19 -24.77
N GLN A 21 -57.74 -3.91 -23.72
CA GLN A 21 -57.11 -3.82 -22.42
C GLN A 21 -55.68 -4.37 -22.45
N PHE A 22 -55.50 -5.56 -23.04
CA PHE A 22 -54.19 -6.19 -23.16
C PHE A 22 -53.21 -5.37 -24.02
N LYS A 23 -53.71 -4.73 -25.08
CA LYS A 23 -52.93 -3.82 -25.92
C LYS A 23 -52.45 -2.58 -25.15
N ARG A 24 -53.29 -2.02 -24.27
CA ARG A 24 -52.92 -0.90 -23.40
C ARG A 24 -51.87 -1.30 -22.36
N GLU A 25 -51.98 -2.50 -21.79
CA GLU A 25 -50.98 -3.04 -20.87
C GLU A 25 -49.63 -3.27 -21.58
N LEU A 26 -49.63 -3.83 -22.79
CA LEU A 26 -48.43 -3.99 -23.62
C LEU A 26 -47.78 -2.65 -24.03
N GLN A 27 -48.57 -1.59 -24.22
CA GLN A 27 -48.03 -0.26 -24.52
C GLN A 27 -47.36 0.41 -23.31
N ASN A 28 -47.82 0.10 -22.08
CA ASN A 28 -47.25 0.64 -20.84
C ASN A 28 -46.09 -0.20 -20.27
N MET A 29 -46.01 -1.47 -20.63
CA MET A 29 -44.95 -2.40 -20.24
C MET A 29 -43.51 -1.98 -20.65
N PRO A 30 -43.24 -1.44 -21.86
CA PRO A 30 -41.89 -0.99 -22.21
C PRO A 30 -41.45 0.21 -21.38
N PHE A 31 -42.36 1.12 -21.04
CA PHE A 31 -42.07 2.29 -20.21
C PHE A 31 -41.70 1.89 -18.77
N THR A 32 -42.44 0.94 -18.18
CA THR A 32 -42.12 0.44 -16.83
C THR A 32 -40.82 -0.37 -16.81
N SER A 33 -40.56 -1.15 -17.86
CA SER A 33 -39.31 -1.90 -18.00
C SER A 33 -38.09 -0.98 -18.18
N GLU A 34 -38.20 0.06 -19.01
CA GLU A 34 -37.15 1.05 -19.23
C GLU A 34 -36.88 1.87 -17.96
N PHE A 35 -37.94 2.28 -17.26
CA PHE A 35 -37.82 2.97 -15.98
C PHE A 35 -37.10 2.12 -14.93
N ILE A 36 -37.48 0.84 -14.78
CA ILE A 36 -36.82 -0.09 -13.85
C ILE A 36 -35.35 -0.27 -14.22
N SER A 37 -35.05 -0.49 -15.50
CA SER A 37 -33.67 -0.64 -15.99
C SER A 37 -32.83 0.61 -15.67
N THR A 38 -33.36 1.79 -15.96
CA THR A 38 -32.70 3.07 -15.69
C THR A 38 -32.48 3.30 -14.19
N ALA A 39 -33.47 2.96 -13.36
CA ALA A 39 -33.35 3.06 -11.90
C ALA A 39 -32.26 2.12 -11.36
N VAL A 40 -32.19 0.88 -11.87
CA VAL A 40 -31.14 -0.08 -11.49
C VAL A 40 -29.75 0.40 -11.94
N MET A 41 -29.62 0.88 -13.18
CA MET A 41 -28.36 1.45 -13.67
C MET A 41 -27.91 2.66 -12.82
N THR A 42 -28.84 3.56 -12.51
CA THR A 42 -28.57 4.74 -11.69
C THR A 42 -28.15 4.34 -10.27
N SER A 43 -28.82 3.35 -9.68
CA SER A 43 -28.44 2.81 -8.36
C SER A 43 -27.03 2.24 -8.38
N ASN A 44 -26.67 1.46 -9.40
CA ASN A 44 -25.32 0.92 -9.57
C ASN A 44 -24.28 2.03 -9.74
N LEU A 45 -24.59 3.10 -10.48
CA LEU A 45 -23.72 4.26 -10.61
C LEU A 45 -23.53 4.98 -9.27
N ILE A 46 -24.59 5.18 -8.49
CA ILE A 46 -24.50 5.80 -7.16
C ILE A 46 -23.62 4.96 -6.23
N ILE A 47 -23.80 3.63 -6.24
CA ILE A 47 -22.97 2.72 -5.45
C ILE A 47 -21.51 2.80 -5.89
N SER A 48 -21.25 2.80 -7.20
CA SER A 48 -19.91 2.93 -7.77
C SER A 48 -19.24 4.25 -7.34
N LEU A 49 -19.95 5.38 -7.46
CA LEU A 49 -19.47 6.68 -7.02
C LEU A 49 -19.15 6.73 -5.52
N ARG A 50 -20.01 6.12 -4.69
CA ARG A 50 -19.78 6.02 -3.25
C ARG A 50 -18.54 5.21 -2.93
N ASN A 51 -18.30 4.11 -3.65
CA ASN A 51 -17.10 3.29 -3.50
C ASN A 51 -15.84 4.06 -3.92
N ILE A 52 -15.89 4.80 -5.04
CA ILE A 52 -14.78 5.66 -5.48
C ILE A 52 -14.47 6.71 -4.42
N GLN A 53 -15.49 7.37 -3.88
CA GLN A 53 -15.32 8.39 -2.84
C GLN A 53 -14.70 7.79 -1.57
N GLN A 54 -15.18 6.64 -1.12
CA GLN A 54 -14.63 5.96 0.06
C GLN A 54 -13.17 5.57 -0.17
N ASN A 55 -12.85 4.97 -1.32
CA ASN A 55 -11.49 4.58 -1.66
C ASN A 55 -10.53 5.78 -1.72
N LEU A 56 -10.98 6.93 -2.25
CA LEU A 56 -10.20 8.17 -2.26
C LEU A 56 -9.94 8.68 -0.85
N LEU A 57 -10.97 8.66 0.02
CA LEU A 57 -10.86 9.11 1.39
C LEU A 57 -9.92 8.22 2.20
N ASP A 58 -10.05 6.90 2.07
CA ASP A 58 -9.18 5.92 2.72
C ASP A 58 -7.73 6.09 2.24
N THR A 59 -7.55 6.31 0.93
CA THR A 59 -6.24 6.55 0.34
C THR A 59 -5.57 7.81 0.90
N ILE A 60 -6.29 8.94 0.91
CA ILE A 60 -5.76 10.21 1.44
C ILE A 60 -5.44 10.08 2.93
N THR A 61 -6.32 9.41 3.69
CA THR A 61 -6.12 9.17 5.12
C THR A 61 -4.90 8.30 5.38
N ASN A 62 -4.73 7.23 4.61
CA ASN A 62 -3.55 6.36 4.69
C ASN A 62 -2.27 7.15 4.42
N ILE A 63 -2.27 8.01 3.40
CA ILE A 63 -1.10 8.82 3.04
C ILE A 63 -0.79 9.86 4.10
N TYR A 64 -1.80 10.47 4.71
CA TYR A 64 -1.61 11.37 5.84
C TYR A 64 -0.88 10.67 6.99
N ASN A 65 -1.17 9.39 7.20
CA ASN A 65 -0.50 8.53 8.18
C ASN A 65 0.82 7.92 7.66
N GLY A 66 1.33 8.37 6.50
CA GLY A 66 2.56 7.89 5.89
C GLY A 66 2.45 6.50 5.24
N LYS A 67 1.27 5.91 5.17
CA LYS A 67 1.02 4.57 4.61
C LYS A 67 0.52 4.69 3.17
N PHE A 68 0.96 3.78 2.30
CA PHE A 68 0.46 3.69 0.94
C PHE A 68 -0.65 2.65 0.85
N GLY A 69 -1.79 3.00 0.26
CA GLY A 69 -2.86 2.03 -0.01
C GLY A 69 -2.63 1.26 -1.31
N PHE A 70 -2.93 -0.05 -1.30
CA PHE A 70 -2.86 -0.91 -2.50
C PHE A 70 -3.76 -0.46 -3.66
N HIS A 71 -4.71 0.44 -3.38
CA HIS A 71 -5.62 1.01 -4.37
C HIS A 71 -4.94 1.98 -5.36
N LEU A 72 -3.76 2.50 -5.03
CA LEU A 72 -3.03 3.46 -5.89
C LEU A 72 -1.97 2.81 -6.77
N LEU A 73 -1.33 1.75 -6.27
CA LEU A 73 -0.29 1.00 -6.97
C LEU A 73 -0.48 -0.46 -6.62
N SER A 74 -0.75 -1.27 -7.63
CA SER A 74 -0.89 -2.71 -7.40
C SER A 74 0.47 -3.32 -7.05
N PRO A 75 0.50 -4.43 -6.28
CA PRO A 75 1.73 -5.17 -6.00
C PRO A 75 2.53 -5.53 -7.26
N ASN A 76 1.86 -5.84 -8.37
CA ASN A 76 2.53 -6.17 -9.62
C ASN A 76 3.20 -4.95 -10.27
N GLN A 77 2.55 -3.79 -10.28
CA GLN A 77 3.14 -2.55 -10.79
C GLN A 77 4.33 -2.13 -9.94
N LEU A 78 4.20 -2.16 -8.61
CA LEU A 78 5.31 -1.84 -7.70
C LEU A 78 6.52 -2.75 -7.97
N ARG A 79 6.30 -4.05 -8.16
CA ARG A 79 7.37 -5.00 -8.49
C ARG A 79 8.08 -4.67 -9.80
N GLN A 80 7.31 -4.33 -10.84
CA GLN A 80 7.87 -3.96 -12.14
C GLN A 80 8.75 -2.71 -12.02
N GLU A 81 8.26 -1.67 -11.36
CA GLU A 81 9.03 -0.44 -11.13
C GLU A 81 10.29 -0.69 -10.31
N LEU A 82 10.18 -1.50 -9.25
CA LEU A 82 11.34 -1.87 -8.43
C LEU A 82 12.39 -2.66 -9.20
N ASN A 83 11.98 -3.54 -10.12
CA ASN A 83 12.92 -4.27 -10.98
C ASN A 83 13.68 -3.32 -11.90
N VAL A 84 12.98 -2.33 -12.47
CA VAL A 84 13.60 -1.29 -13.30
C VAL A 84 14.59 -0.49 -12.47
N ILE A 85 14.19 -0.02 -11.29
CA ILE A 85 15.07 0.73 -10.38
C ILE A 85 16.29 -0.12 -9.99
N ALA A 86 16.08 -1.37 -9.58
CA ALA A 86 17.14 -2.28 -9.15
C ALA A 86 18.22 -2.48 -10.24
N SER A 87 17.82 -2.49 -11.52
CA SER A 87 18.76 -2.61 -12.65
C SER A 87 19.66 -1.37 -12.84
N GLN A 88 19.26 -0.23 -12.29
CA GLN A 88 19.96 1.05 -12.41
C GLN A 88 20.71 1.43 -11.13
N LEU A 89 20.59 0.64 -10.06
CA LEU A 89 21.26 0.94 -8.79
C LEU A 89 22.79 0.77 -8.91
N PRO A 90 23.57 1.65 -8.25
CA PRO A 90 24.99 1.44 -8.06
C PRO A 90 25.29 0.10 -7.38
N LYS A 91 26.46 -0.48 -7.65
CA LYS A 91 26.86 -1.81 -7.13
C LYS A 91 26.85 -1.91 -5.61
N ASP A 92 27.07 -0.81 -4.92
CA ASP A 92 27.18 -0.75 -3.46
C ASP A 92 25.82 -0.63 -2.75
N LEU A 93 24.76 -0.35 -3.51
CA LEU A 93 23.41 -0.20 -3.01
C LEU A 93 22.52 -1.37 -3.45
N SER A 94 21.53 -1.66 -2.63
CA SER A 94 20.45 -2.58 -2.97
C SER A 94 19.14 -2.08 -2.40
N LEU A 95 18.05 -2.64 -2.93
CA LEU A 95 16.77 -2.55 -2.26
C LEU A 95 16.85 -3.29 -0.91
N PRO A 96 16.13 -2.83 0.12
CA PRO A 96 16.18 -3.36 1.47
C PRO A 96 15.74 -4.82 1.64
N ILE A 97 15.26 -5.48 0.58
CA ILE A 97 14.53 -6.74 0.68
C ILE A 97 14.96 -7.71 -0.41
N ASP A 98 15.38 -8.91 0.01
CA ASP A 98 15.69 -10.02 -0.87
C ASP A 98 14.39 -10.73 -1.29
N ASN A 99 14.25 -11.10 -2.56
CA ASN A 99 13.06 -11.77 -3.12
C ASN A 99 11.73 -10.98 -3.14
N TYR A 100 11.77 -9.65 -3.24
CA TYR A 100 10.58 -8.82 -3.51
C TYR A 100 9.39 -9.13 -2.58
N ASN A 101 9.62 -9.31 -1.28
CA ASN A 101 8.52 -9.33 -0.32
C ASN A 101 7.88 -7.94 -0.27
N LEU A 102 6.92 -7.71 -1.16
CA LEU A 102 6.31 -6.40 -1.37
C LEU A 102 5.67 -5.88 -0.09
N TYR A 103 5.17 -6.77 0.78
CA TYR A 103 4.55 -6.40 2.05
C TYR A 103 5.48 -5.57 2.93
N GLU A 104 6.76 -5.93 3.00
CA GLU A 104 7.74 -5.22 3.81
C GLU A 104 8.14 -3.89 3.16
N ILE A 105 8.21 -3.81 1.83
CA ILE A 105 8.35 -2.54 1.11
C ILE A 105 7.20 -1.59 1.47
N TYR A 106 5.97 -2.11 1.57
CA TYR A 106 4.82 -1.29 1.98
C TYR A 106 4.94 -0.71 3.39
N ASN A 107 5.72 -1.34 4.27
CA ASN A 107 5.92 -0.91 5.66
C ASN A 107 7.03 0.14 5.82
N ILE A 108 8.10 0.05 5.03
CA ILE A 108 9.28 0.93 5.16
C ILE A 108 9.22 2.16 4.27
N GLN A 109 8.36 2.15 3.25
CA GLN A 109 8.23 3.25 2.32
C GLN A 109 7.60 4.48 2.98
N GLN A 110 8.02 5.66 2.51
CA GLN A 110 7.43 6.93 2.90
C GLN A 110 6.65 7.49 1.72
N VAL A 111 5.41 7.89 1.99
CA VAL A 111 4.53 8.49 0.97
C VAL A 111 4.30 9.96 1.26
N ARG A 112 4.34 10.77 0.22
CA ARG A 112 3.90 12.17 0.28
C ARG A 112 2.92 12.43 -0.86
N ALA A 113 1.85 13.15 -0.58
CA ALA A 113 0.94 13.63 -1.61
C ALA A 113 1.08 15.14 -1.77
N ARG A 114 0.99 15.61 -3.02
CA ARG A 114 0.93 17.05 -3.34
C ARG A 114 -0.18 17.29 -4.36
N ILE A 115 -1.00 18.30 -4.12
CA ILE A 115 -2.03 18.72 -5.07
C ILE A 115 -1.47 19.85 -5.93
N ARG A 116 -1.59 19.71 -7.25
CA ARG A 116 -1.21 20.73 -8.24
C ARG A 116 -2.32 20.85 -9.27
N GLY A 117 -3.06 21.97 -9.20
CA GLY A 117 -4.22 22.20 -10.07
C GLY A 117 -5.26 21.09 -9.88
N ASN A 118 -5.52 20.34 -10.95
CA ASN A 118 -6.48 19.24 -10.97
C ASN A 118 -5.85 17.86 -10.74
N TYR A 119 -4.56 17.81 -10.37
CA TYR A 119 -3.83 16.55 -10.19
C TYR A 119 -3.38 16.36 -8.74
N ILE A 120 -3.46 15.12 -8.28
CA ILE A 120 -2.81 14.66 -7.05
C ILE A 120 -1.57 13.86 -7.46
N ILE A 121 -0.41 14.31 -7.02
CA ILE A 121 0.88 13.67 -7.28
C ILE A 121 1.31 12.95 -6.01
N PHE A 122 1.57 11.66 -6.15
CA PHE A 122 2.09 10.82 -5.07
C PHE A 122 3.59 10.61 -5.27
N GLU A 123 4.39 10.97 -4.26
CA GLU A 123 5.82 10.72 -4.19
C GLU A 123 6.04 9.55 -3.23
N LEU A 124 6.54 8.43 -3.77
CA LEU A 124 6.92 7.26 -3.00
C LEU A 124 8.44 7.24 -2.82
N LYS A 125 8.90 7.17 -1.56
CA LYS A 125 10.31 7.04 -1.22
C LYS A 125 10.55 5.71 -0.55
N ILE A 126 11.42 4.90 -1.14
CA ILE A 126 11.86 3.64 -0.58
C ILE A 126 13.33 3.80 -0.22
N PRO A 127 13.73 3.60 1.04
CA PRO A 127 15.11 3.72 1.44
C PRO A 127 15.95 2.64 0.75
N LEU A 128 17.13 3.01 0.27
CA LEU A 128 18.13 2.05 -0.21
C LEU A 128 19.04 1.66 0.95
N ILE A 129 19.55 0.45 0.89
CA ILE A 129 20.51 -0.07 1.87
C ILE A 129 21.87 -0.26 1.22
N SER A 130 22.92 -0.15 2.02
CA SER A 130 24.23 -0.63 1.62
C SER A 130 24.23 -2.15 1.57
N ARG A 131 24.95 -2.73 0.62
CA ARG A 131 25.22 -4.19 0.60
C ARG A 131 26.23 -4.62 1.67
N ASP A 132 26.82 -3.67 2.37
CA ASP A 132 27.71 -3.93 3.50
C ASP A 132 26.91 -4.41 4.70
N MET A 133 27.25 -5.60 5.16
CA MET A 133 26.71 -6.16 6.39
C MET A 133 27.70 -5.94 7.52
N PHE A 134 27.18 -5.48 8.65
CA PHE A 134 27.93 -5.29 9.87
C PHE A 134 27.34 -6.19 10.95
N GLU A 135 28.21 -6.83 11.71
CA GLU A 135 27.84 -7.51 12.95
C GLU A 135 27.94 -6.50 14.09
N VAL A 136 26.86 -6.34 14.86
CA VAL A 136 26.82 -5.42 16.00
C VAL A 136 27.11 -6.21 17.27
N LEU A 137 28.14 -5.81 18.00
CA LEU A 137 28.59 -6.44 19.24
C LEU A 137 28.50 -5.46 20.40
N GLU A 138 28.03 -5.93 21.56
CA GLU A 138 28.13 -5.18 22.81
C GLU A 138 29.53 -5.36 23.41
N VAL A 139 30.18 -4.25 23.76
CA VAL A 139 31.51 -4.24 24.35
C VAL A 139 31.39 -4.25 25.87
N ILE A 140 31.92 -5.30 26.48
CA ILE A 140 31.89 -5.47 27.94
C ILE A 140 33.18 -4.89 28.54
N PRO A 141 33.10 -3.95 29.49
CA PRO A 141 34.28 -3.45 30.19
C PRO A 141 34.94 -4.56 31.00
N VAL A 142 36.27 -4.56 31.04
CA VAL A 142 37.04 -5.54 31.81
C VAL A 142 37.94 -4.82 32.82
N THR A 143 38.09 -5.44 33.97
CA THR A 143 38.99 -4.99 35.03
C THR A 143 40.07 -6.05 35.22
N TYR A 144 41.32 -5.62 35.35
CA TYR A 144 42.40 -6.54 35.71
C TYR A 144 43.37 -5.89 36.69
N ILE A 145 44.03 -6.73 37.48
CA ILE A 145 45.02 -6.32 38.46
C ILE A 145 46.39 -6.38 37.77
N SER A 146 47.09 -5.25 37.75
CA SER A 146 48.46 -5.19 37.23
C SER A 146 49.47 -5.88 38.15
N GLU A 147 50.68 -6.11 37.66
CA GLU A 147 51.78 -6.68 38.45
C GLU A 147 52.10 -5.88 39.72
N ASN A 148 51.82 -4.56 39.71
CA ASN A 148 52.00 -3.66 40.84
C ASN A 148 50.84 -3.69 41.85
N LYS A 149 49.88 -4.62 41.71
CA LYS A 149 48.62 -4.71 42.48
C LYS A 149 47.70 -3.50 42.31
N GLU A 150 47.89 -2.70 41.27
CA GLU A 150 46.97 -1.63 40.92
C GLU A 150 45.82 -2.20 40.08
N GLU A 151 44.59 -1.83 40.41
CA GLU A 151 43.39 -2.20 39.67
C GLU A 151 43.23 -1.27 38.46
N ILE A 152 43.25 -1.84 37.27
CA ILE A 152 43.11 -1.10 36.01
C ILE A 152 41.73 -1.40 35.42
N PHE A 153 40.94 -0.34 35.25
CA PHE A 153 39.63 -0.40 34.61
C PHE A 153 39.76 -0.04 33.13
N VAL A 154 39.41 -0.97 32.24
CA VAL A 154 39.34 -0.70 30.80
C VAL A 154 37.89 -0.42 30.44
N VAL A 155 37.56 0.86 30.32
CA VAL A 155 36.22 1.33 29.94
C VAL A 155 36.18 1.58 28.43
N PRO A 156 35.27 0.93 27.69
CA PRO A 156 35.17 1.13 26.25
C PRO A 156 34.64 2.53 25.92
N VAL A 157 35.19 3.12 24.85
CA VAL A 157 34.80 4.45 24.35
C VAL A 157 33.34 4.47 23.85
N SER A 158 32.82 3.31 23.48
CA SER A 158 31.46 3.13 22.97
C SER A 158 30.95 1.74 23.36
N ARG A 159 29.66 1.67 23.72
CA ARG A 159 29.01 0.44 24.22
C ARG A 159 28.81 -0.61 23.15
N TYR A 160 28.64 -0.19 21.89
CA TYR A 160 28.40 -1.09 20.77
C TYR A 160 29.41 -0.84 19.65
N ILE A 161 29.84 -1.89 18.98
CA ILE A 161 30.69 -1.79 17.79
C ILE A 161 30.05 -2.53 16.63
N ALA A 162 30.02 -1.90 15.46
CA ALA A 162 29.66 -2.53 14.21
C ALA A 162 30.93 -2.93 13.46
N ILE A 163 31.05 -4.22 13.15
CA ILE A 163 32.22 -4.78 12.47
C ILE A 163 31.80 -5.35 11.12
N ASN A 164 32.47 -4.92 10.05
CA ASN A 164 32.38 -5.58 8.75
C ASN A 164 33.66 -6.36 8.50
N LEU A 165 33.56 -7.69 8.65
CA LEU A 165 34.68 -8.61 8.52
C LEU A 165 35.27 -8.65 7.10
N LYS A 166 34.48 -8.32 6.07
CA LYS A 166 34.94 -8.35 4.68
C LYS A 166 35.78 -7.13 4.32
N LYS A 167 35.46 -5.98 4.92
CA LYS A 167 36.12 -4.68 4.64
C LYS A 167 37.10 -4.27 5.74
N TYR A 168 37.26 -5.07 6.79
CA TYR A 168 38.08 -4.74 7.97
C TYR A 168 37.75 -3.37 8.58
N SER A 169 36.47 -2.98 8.51
CA SER A 169 36.01 -1.68 9.04
C SER A 169 35.30 -1.86 10.37
N LEU A 170 35.59 -0.95 11.30
CA LEU A 170 34.95 -0.89 12.62
C LEU A 170 34.31 0.49 12.80
N VAL A 171 33.06 0.49 13.24
CA VAL A 171 32.30 1.72 13.52
C VAL A 171 31.80 1.66 14.96
N PRO A 172 32.23 2.59 15.85
CA PRO A 172 31.67 2.69 17.19
C PRO A 172 30.24 3.24 17.12
N LEU A 173 29.34 2.66 17.90
CA LEU A 173 27.91 2.97 17.95
C LEU A 173 27.49 3.35 19.37
N THR A 174 26.51 4.26 19.46
CA THR A 174 25.85 4.66 20.69
C THR A 174 24.43 4.08 20.75
N GLU A 175 23.81 4.08 21.93
CA GLU A 175 22.40 3.67 22.07
C GLU A 175 21.48 4.46 21.12
N LYS A 176 21.75 5.75 20.94
CA LYS A 176 21.00 6.62 20.02
C LYS A 176 21.12 6.21 18.55
N ASP A 177 22.22 5.58 18.16
CA ASP A 177 22.42 5.10 16.78
C ASP A 177 21.57 3.84 16.52
N LEU A 178 21.15 3.14 17.58
CA LEU A 178 20.25 1.98 17.51
C LEU A 178 18.76 2.37 17.62
N ASP A 179 18.45 3.58 18.08
CA ASP A 179 17.06 4.08 18.14
C ASP A 179 16.44 4.31 16.74
N TYR A 180 17.27 4.55 15.72
CA TYR A 180 16.84 4.80 14.33
C TYR A 180 16.84 3.55 13.46
N VAL A 181 16.50 2.40 14.04
CA VAL A 181 16.53 1.14 13.32
C VAL A 181 15.14 0.71 12.88
N LEU A 182 15.03 0.38 11.59
CA LEU A 182 13.93 -0.44 11.10
C LEU A 182 14.27 -1.89 11.46
N GLU A 183 13.57 -2.43 12.46
CA GLU A 183 13.69 -3.83 12.86
C GLU A 183 12.92 -4.73 11.88
N GLU A 184 13.66 -5.62 11.24
CA GLU A 184 13.11 -6.82 10.61
C GLU A 184 13.50 -8.03 11.49
N ILE A 185 12.72 -9.11 11.44
CA ILE A 185 12.78 -10.32 12.30
C ILE A 185 14.21 -10.90 12.46
N SER A 186 15.16 -10.57 11.58
CA SER A 186 16.58 -10.95 11.68
C SER A 186 17.62 -9.88 11.28
N LYS A 187 17.20 -8.65 10.94
CA LYS A 187 18.08 -7.60 10.39
C LYS A 187 17.74 -6.23 10.98
N LEU A 188 18.80 -5.51 11.38
CA LEU A 188 18.73 -4.12 11.82
C LEU A 188 19.20 -3.21 10.68
N PHE A 189 18.32 -2.37 10.14
CA PHE A 189 18.71 -1.33 9.18
C PHE A 189 18.96 -0.01 9.90
N CYS A 190 20.23 0.33 10.12
CA CYS A 190 20.61 1.58 10.76
C CYS A 190 20.77 2.70 9.74
N ALA A 191 20.09 3.82 9.95
CA ALA A 191 20.40 5.06 9.25
C ALA A 191 21.65 5.71 9.89
N ILE A 192 22.85 5.35 9.43
CA ILE A 192 24.07 6.01 9.92
C ILE A 192 24.10 7.43 9.34
N ILE A 193 23.71 8.44 10.15
CA ILE A 193 23.70 9.87 9.78
C ILE A 193 25.12 10.49 9.82
N LYS A 194 26.19 9.67 9.83
CA LYS A 194 27.55 10.19 9.74
C LYS A 194 28.02 10.18 8.28
N SER A 195 28.15 11.38 7.72
CA SER A 195 29.05 11.67 6.60
C SER A 195 30.35 10.88 6.77
N LEU A 196 30.58 9.90 5.90
CA LEU A 196 31.86 9.18 5.80
C LEU A 196 32.96 10.03 5.14
N PHE A 197 32.79 11.35 5.10
CA PHE A 197 33.84 12.29 4.73
C PHE A 197 34.12 13.22 5.91
N THR A 198 35.14 12.86 6.69
CA THR A 198 36.01 13.85 7.32
C THR A 198 37.27 13.91 6.47
N THR A 199 37.52 15.09 5.92
CA THR A 199 38.71 15.48 5.16
C THR A 199 39.96 15.45 6.03
#